data_AF-A0A1H6XRS0-F1
#
_entry.id   AF-A0A1H6XRS0-F1
#
_cell.length_a   1.000
_cell.length_b   1.000
_cell.length_c   1.000
_cell.angle_alpha   90.00
_cell.angle_beta   90.00
_cell.angle_gamma   90.00
#
_symmetry.space_group_name_H-M   'P 1'
#
loop_
_entity.id
_entity.type
_entity.pdbx_description
1 polymer ?
#
loop_
_entity_poly.entity_id
_entity_poly.type
_entity_poly.pdbx_seq_one_letter_code
_entity_poly.pdbx_strand_id
1 'polypeptide(L)'
;MISSVWRKTWENKSFKTTLFSGVLTLSIISCFLNPFFQAIEIREGIQIDDILLSILPAKDCSEAIFILIWSCVALATIRFLNNPMLFIVFLWSYVALCLTRIITISLVPLDAPAGLIPLRDPLSNYFYGQIFITKDLFYSGHTATLFLIFLCLEKKNDRLMVLFATGVVGLLLLVQHVHYSMDVLAAPFFAYFNVFCARKFLQSSRLYQTTDEPKP
;
A
#
# COMPACT_ATOMS: atom_id res chain seq x y z
N MET A 1 18.49 4.99 -22.38
CA MET A 1 17.12 5.56 -22.45
C MET A 1 16.55 5.85 -21.06
N ILE A 2 16.58 4.90 -20.11
CA ILE A 2 16.23 5.16 -18.69
C ILE A 2 17.10 6.29 -18.10
N SER A 3 18.42 6.19 -18.22
CA SER A 3 19.34 7.17 -17.64
C SER A 3 19.16 8.59 -18.17
N SER A 4 18.76 8.77 -19.43
CA SER A 4 18.54 10.10 -20.03
C SER A 4 17.27 10.77 -19.53
N VAL A 5 16.19 10.02 -19.31
CA VAL A 5 14.92 10.55 -18.74
C VAL A 5 15.14 10.98 -17.29
N TRP A 6 15.82 10.13 -16.50
CA TRP A 6 16.18 10.47 -15.11
C TRP A 6 17.10 11.69 -15.05
N ARG A 7 18.14 11.75 -15.90
CA ARG A 7 19.05 12.90 -15.94
C ARG A 7 18.32 14.22 -16.19
N LYS A 8 17.44 14.26 -17.19
CA LYS A 8 16.63 15.45 -17.50
C LYS A 8 15.69 15.81 -16.35
N THR A 9 15.03 14.83 -15.74
CA THR A 9 14.10 15.07 -14.64
C THR A 9 14.83 15.57 -13.38
N TRP A 10 16.05 15.08 -13.14
CA TRP A 10 16.90 15.44 -12.00
C TRP A 10 17.42 16.89 -12.04
N GLU A 11 17.42 17.53 -13.22
CA GLU A 11 17.74 18.95 -13.34
C GLU A 11 16.68 19.83 -12.68
N ASN A 12 15.43 19.36 -12.61
CA ASN A 12 14.33 20.08 -11.96
C ASN A 12 14.50 20.10 -10.44
N LYS A 13 14.66 21.31 -9.87
CA LYS A 13 14.82 21.52 -8.43
C LYS A 13 13.58 21.07 -7.64
N SER A 14 12.37 21.35 -8.14
CA SER A 14 11.13 20.93 -7.48
C SER A 14 11.05 19.40 -7.40
N PHE A 15 11.43 18.70 -8.48
CA PHE A 15 11.46 17.23 -8.48
C PHE A 15 12.36 16.68 -7.38
N LYS A 16 13.59 17.19 -7.27
CA LYS A 16 14.53 16.77 -6.23
C LYS A 16 13.97 17.06 -4.84
N THR A 17 13.49 18.27 -4.59
CA THR A 17 12.95 18.63 -3.27
C THR A 17 11.79 17.71 -2.88
N THR A 18 10.84 17.47 -3.79
CA THR A 18 9.68 16.60 -3.54
C THR A 18 10.05 15.13 -3.39
N LEU A 19 11.07 14.66 -4.11
CA LEU A 19 11.61 13.32 -3.95
C LEU A 19 12.25 13.15 -2.58
N PHE A 20 13.18 14.04 -2.23
CA PHE A 20 13.93 13.96 -0.96
C PHE A 20 13.00 14.13 0.23
N SER A 21 12.04 15.05 0.18
CA SER A 21 11.06 15.19 1.26
C SER A 21 10.16 13.96 1.38
N GLY A 22 9.69 13.39 0.26
CA GLY A 22 8.89 12.17 0.28
C GLY A 22 9.65 10.97 0.86
N VAL A 23 10.90 10.76 0.46
CA VAL A 23 11.76 9.69 0.99
C VAL A 23 12.07 9.91 2.47
N LEU A 24 12.36 11.15 2.88
CA LEU A 24 12.60 11.49 4.28
C LEU A 24 11.36 11.22 5.13
N THR A 25 10.18 11.68 4.69
CA THR A 25 8.90 11.44 5.38
C THR A 25 8.63 9.94 5.49
N LEU A 26 8.79 9.18 4.41
CA LEU A 26 8.59 7.73 4.45
C LEU A 26 9.57 7.03 5.40
N SER A 27 10.82 7.49 5.46
CA SER A 27 11.83 6.96 6.38
C SER A 27 11.46 7.22 7.84
N ILE A 28 11.01 8.44 8.15
CA ILE A 28 10.53 8.80 9.50
C ILE A 28 9.34 7.92 9.90
N ILE A 29 8.36 7.77 9.00
CA ILE A 29 7.21 6.88 9.23
C ILE A 29 7.69 5.45 9.49
N SER A 30 8.62 4.94 8.68
CA SER A 30 9.14 3.57 8.81
C SER A 30 9.81 3.32 10.16
N CYS A 31 10.58 4.29 10.66
CA CYS A 31 11.15 4.22 12.02
C CYS A 31 10.08 4.22 13.12
N PHE A 32 8.96 4.92 12.88
CA PHE A 32 7.84 4.99 13.81
C PHE A 32 6.92 3.74 13.78
N LEU A 33 6.88 3.01 12.67
CA LEU A 33 5.98 1.85 12.53
C LEU A 33 6.27 0.73 13.53
N ASN A 34 7.53 0.45 13.85
CA ASN A 34 7.86 -0.62 14.81
C ASN A 34 7.27 -0.37 16.23
N PRO A 35 7.55 0.77 16.90
CA PRO A 35 6.92 1.05 18.19
C PRO A 35 5.40 1.23 18.08
N PHE A 36 4.88 1.73 16.96
CA PHE A 36 3.44 1.81 16.72
C PHE A 36 2.80 0.41 16.70
N PHE A 37 3.37 -0.54 15.97
CA PHE A 37 2.85 -1.90 15.90
C PHE A 37 2.90 -2.60 17.28
N GLN A 38 3.99 -2.42 18.03
CA GLN A 38 4.05 -2.94 19.40
C GLN A 38 2.96 -2.37 20.30
N ALA A 39 2.65 -1.06 20.16
CA ALA A 39 1.61 -0.41 20.94
C ALA A 39 0.19 -0.89 20.57
N ILE A 40 -0.07 -1.14 19.28
CA ILE A 40 -1.40 -1.63 18.87
C ILE A 40 -1.62 -3.10 19.22
N GLU A 41 -0.58 -3.93 19.34
CA GLU A 41 -0.74 -5.35 19.72
C GLU A 41 -1.18 -5.50 21.18
N ILE A 42 -0.70 -4.65 22.09
CA ILE A 42 -0.98 -4.75 23.53
C ILE A 42 -2.29 -4.06 23.95
N ARG A 43 -2.89 -3.22 23.10
CA ARG A 43 -4.16 -2.54 23.44
C ARG A 43 -5.32 -3.52 23.30
N GLU A 44 -6.37 -3.30 24.08
CA GLU A 44 -7.64 -3.99 23.94
C GLU A 44 -8.38 -3.49 22.69
N GLY A 45 -8.91 -4.40 21.90
CA GLY A 45 -9.70 -4.12 20.71
C GLY A 45 -11.08 -4.75 20.79
N ILE A 46 -11.86 -4.54 19.72
CA ILE A 46 -13.15 -5.21 19.53
C ILE A 46 -12.96 -6.28 18.46
N GLN A 47 -13.36 -7.51 18.77
CA GLN A 47 -13.50 -8.55 17.75
C GLN A 47 -14.86 -8.42 17.07
N ILE A 48 -14.88 -8.42 15.73
CA ILE A 48 -16.11 -8.28 14.95
C ILE A 48 -16.60 -9.67 14.56
N ASP A 49 -17.92 -9.89 14.67
CA ASP A 49 -18.57 -11.06 14.08
C ASP A 49 -18.75 -10.85 12.57
N ASP A 50 -17.83 -11.38 11.79
CA ASP A 50 -17.80 -11.24 10.34
C ASP A 50 -18.41 -12.48 9.67
N ILE A 51 -19.64 -12.31 9.17
CA ILE A 51 -20.42 -13.37 8.52
C ILE A 51 -19.63 -14.00 7.36
N LEU A 52 -18.90 -13.20 6.57
CA LEU A 52 -18.16 -13.74 5.43
C LEU A 52 -16.97 -14.58 5.89
N LEU A 53 -16.30 -14.19 6.97
CA LEU A 53 -15.24 -15.02 7.55
C LEU A 53 -15.77 -16.30 8.20
N SER A 54 -16.99 -16.28 8.75
CA SER A 54 -17.61 -17.46 9.38
C SER A 54 -17.90 -18.60 8.39
N ILE A 55 -18.07 -18.28 7.10
CA ILE A 55 -18.32 -19.26 6.03
C ILE A 55 -17.06 -19.65 5.25
N LEU A 56 -15.98 -18.87 5.36
CA LEU A 56 -14.73 -19.15 4.66
C LEU A 56 -13.84 -20.11 5.48
N PRO A 57 -13.13 -21.04 4.83
CA PRO A 57 -12.20 -21.92 5.53
C PRO A 57 -10.96 -21.13 5.96
N ALA A 58 -10.46 -21.37 7.18
CA ALA A 58 -9.17 -20.82 7.63
C ALA A 58 -8.01 -21.64 7.05
N LYS A 59 -7.31 -21.11 6.06
CA LYS A 59 -6.18 -21.82 5.41
C LYS A 59 -4.98 -20.90 5.17
N ASP A 60 -3.79 -21.43 5.45
CA ASP A 60 -2.53 -20.75 5.12
C ASP A 60 -2.40 -20.62 3.59
N CYS A 61 -2.38 -19.37 3.13
CA CYS A 61 -2.23 -18.91 1.77
C CYS A 61 -1.01 -17.98 1.60
N SER A 62 -0.12 -17.91 2.61
CA SER A 62 0.93 -16.89 2.71
C SER A 62 1.83 -16.88 1.47
N GLU A 63 2.29 -18.05 1.02
CA GLU A 63 3.16 -18.16 -0.17
C GLU A 63 2.49 -17.59 -1.43
N ALA A 64 1.22 -17.96 -1.69
CA ALA A 64 0.48 -17.47 -2.84
C ALA A 64 0.25 -15.95 -2.78
N ILE A 65 -0.09 -15.43 -1.58
CA ILE A 65 -0.26 -13.99 -1.34
C ILE A 65 1.05 -13.25 -1.67
N PHE A 66 2.17 -13.68 -1.12
CA PHE A 66 3.44 -12.98 -1.31
C PHE A 66 4.03 -13.15 -2.71
N ILE A 67 3.84 -14.28 -3.38
CA ILE A 67 4.22 -14.43 -4.80
C ILE A 67 3.49 -13.38 -5.65
N LEU A 68 2.18 -13.20 -5.44
CA LEU A 68 1.39 -12.20 -6.17
C LEU A 68 1.83 -10.78 -5.83
N ILE A 69 2.00 -10.46 -4.54
CA ILE A 69 2.41 -9.13 -4.09
C ILE A 69 3.78 -8.77 -4.65
N TRP A 70 4.79 -9.64 -4.46
CA TRP A 70 6.15 -9.39 -4.93
C TRP A 70 6.22 -9.30 -6.45
N SER A 71 5.41 -10.06 -7.19
CA SER A 71 5.30 -9.93 -8.66
C SER A 71 4.75 -8.56 -9.07
N CYS A 72 3.71 -8.07 -8.39
CA CYS A 72 3.15 -6.74 -8.64
C CYS A 72 4.14 -5.63 -8.28
N VAL A 73 4.86 -5.76 -7.15
CA VAL A 73 5.90 -4.80 -6.72
C VAL A 73 7.07 -4.78 -7.69
N ALA A 74 7.51 -5.93 -8.20
CA ALA A 74 8.57 -6.02 -9.21
C ALA A 74 8.16 -5.33 -10.51
N LEU A 75 6.94 -5.60 -11.01
CA LEU A 75 6.40 -4.90 -12.18
C LEU A 75 6.35 -3.38 -11.94
N ALA A 76 5.80 -2.95 -10.81
CA ALA A 76 5.68 -1.54 -10.46
C ALA A 76 7.04 -0.86 -10.44
N THR A 77 8.03 -1.47 -9.77
CA THR A 77 9.42 -1.00 -9.73
C THR A 77 9.99 -0.82 -11.13
N ILE A 78 9.82 -1.79 -12.03
CA ILE A 78 10.28 -1.67 -13.42
C ILE A 78 9.61 -0.47 -14.11
N ARG A 79 8.31 -0.23 -13.89
CA ARG A 79 7.62 0.93 -14.47
C ARG A 79 8.07 2.26 -13.87
N PHE A 80 8.27 2.32 -12.57
CA PHE A 80 8.78 3.51 -11.86
C PHE A 80 10.20 3.87 -12.30
N LEU A 81 11.06 2.89 -12.54
CA LEU A 81 12.41 3.12 -13.09
C LEU A 81 12.37 3.69 -14.50
N ASN A 82 11.31 3.46 -15.29
CA ASN A 82 11.18 4.04 -16.63
C ASN A 82 10.49 5.41 -16.64
N ASN A 83 9.72 5.75 -15.61
CA ASN A 83 8.95 6.99 -15.51
C ASN A 83 9.08 7.60 -14.09
N PRO A 84 9.98 8.60 -13.90
CA PRO A 84 10.21 9.22 -12.59
C PRO A 84 8.97 9.93 -12.02
N MET A 85 8.06 10.42 -12.87
CA MET A 85 6.83 11.09 -12.41
C MET A 85 5.85 10.07 -11.81
N LEU A 86 5.73 8.90 -12.44
CA LEU A 86 4.97 7.76 -11.91
C LEU A 86 5.45 7.40 -10.51
N PHE A 87 6.76 7.39 -10.31
CA PHE A 87 7.40 7.09 -9.02
C PHE A 87 7.05 8.14 -7.96
N ILE A 88 7.12 9.44 -8.28
CA ILE A 88 6.77 10.50 -7.31
C ILE A 88 5.30 10.44 -6.91
N VAL A 89 4.40 10.18 -7.86
CA VAL A 89 2.97 9.98 -7.56
C VAL A 89 2.80 8.79 -6.63
N PHE A 90 3.43 7.65 -6.93
CA PHE A 90 3.38 6.47 -6.06
C PHE A 90 3.94 6.75 -4.66
N LEU A 91 5.12 7.36 -4.56
CA LEU A 91 5.78 7.67 -3.30
C LEU A 91 4.88 8.48 -2.37
N TRP A 92 4.31 9.59 -2.86
CA TRP A 92 3.43 10.42 -2.05
C TRP A 92 2.06 9.81 -1.78
N SER A 93 1.55 8.99 -2.70
CA SER A 93 0.34 8.20 -2.46
C SER A 93 0.58 7.17 -1.36
N TYR A 94 1.75 6.53 -1.33
CA TYR A 94 2.12 5.55 -0.32
C TYR A 94 2.38 6.20 1.03
N VAL A 95 3.01 7.38 1.08
CA VAL A 95 3.10 8.20 2.30
C VAL A 95 1.70 8.51 2.86
N ALA A 96 0.77 8.96 2.02
CA ALA A 96 -0.61 9.21 2.43
C ALA A 96 -1.31 7.93 2.92
N LEU A 97 -1.08 6.80 2.25
CA LEU A 97 -1.57 5.49 2.67
C LEU A 97 -1.05 5.13 4.06
N CYS A 98 0.25 5.25 4.34
CA CYS A 98 0.80 4.96 5.66
C CYS A 98 0.20 5.87 6.75
N LEU A 99 0.07 7.17 6.47
CA LEU A 99 -0.51 8.11 7.44
C LEU A 99 -1.99 7.80 7.71
N THR A 100 -2.78 7.57 6.67
CA THR A 100 -4.19 7.20 6.84
C THR A 100 -4.35 5.88 7.57
N ARG A 101 -3.49 4.88 7.31
CA ARG A 101 -3.46 3.63 8.08
C ARG A 101 -3.16 3.86 9.55
N ILE A 102 -2.12 4.64 9.87
CA ILE A 102 -1.79 4.97 11.27
C ILE A 102 -3.01 5.60 11.97
N ILE A 103 -3.70 6.53 11.29
CA ILE A 103 -4.90 7.17 11.81
C ILE A 103 -6.05 6.16 11.99
N THR A 104 -6.39 5.39 10.95
CA THR A 104 -7.54 4.47 11.01
C THR A 104 -7.33 3.33 12.00
N ILE A 105 -6.14 2.74 12.03
CA ILE A 105 -5.78 1.71 13.01
C ILE A 105 -5.84 2.31 14.42
N SER A 106 -5.40 3.56 14.63
CA SER A 106 -5.49 4.21 15.94
C SER A 106 -6.94 4.43 16.39
N LEU A 107 -7.81 4.83 15.47
CA LEU A 107 -9.21 5.16 15.75
C LEU A 107 -10.13 3.95 15.85
N VAL A 108 -9.77 2.84 15.20
CA VAL A 108 -10.57 1.61 15.13
C VAL A 108 -9.77 0.46 15.75
N PRO A 109 -9.72 0.37 17.10
CA PRO A 109 -9.00 -0.71 17.77
C PRO A 109 -9.76 -2.02 17.61
N LEU A 110 -9.30 -2.86 16.69
CA LEU A 110 -9.85 -4.19 16.47
C LEU A 110 -8.90 -5.27 16.99
N ASP A 111 -9.50 -6.32 17.53
CA ASP A 111 -8.80 -7.57 17.77
C ASP A 111 -8.83 -8.45 16.51
N ALA A 112 -7.83 -9.32 16.40
CA ALA A 112 -7.68 -10.27 15.31
C ALA A 112 -8.97 -11.07 15.04
N PRO A 113 -9.33 -11.30 13.76
CA PRO A 113 -10.41 -12.21 13.43
C PRO A 113 -10.22 -13.59 14.06
N ALA A 114 -11.33 -14.23 14.44
CA ALA A 114 -11.28 -15.60 14.93
C ALA A 114 -10.70 -16.52 13.85
N GLY A 115 -9.77 -17.40 14.24
CA GLY A 115 -9.11 -18.32 13.31
C GLY A 115 -7.99 -17.70 12.46
N LEU A 116 -7.52 -16.49 12.78
CA LEU A 116 -6.39 -15.85 12.10
C LEU A 116 -5.19 -16.81 11.99
N ILE A 117 -4.70 -16.98 10.76
CA ILE A 117 -3.45 -17.67 10.49
C ILE A 117 -2.38 -16.60 10.18
N PRO A 118 -1.30 -16.52 10.99
CA PRO A 118 -0.30 -15.47 10.83
C PRO A 118 0.29 -15.42 9.43
N LEU A 119 0.30 -14.22 8.84
CA LEU A 119 0.81 -14.00 7.50
C LEU A 119 2.34 -14.04 7.49
N ARG A 120 2.92 -15.02 6.78
CA ARG A 120 4.36 -15.27 6.74
C ARG A 120 4.96 -14.81 5.42
N ASP A 121 5.68 -13.69 5.42
CA ASP A 121 6.44 -13.25 4.24
C ASP A 121 7.74 -14.04 4.12
N PRO A 122 7.91 -14.92 3.12
CA PRO A 122 9.12 -15.73 2.99
C PRO A 122 10.38 -14.87 2.84
N LEU A 123 10.29 -13.71 2.18
CA LEU A 123 11.43 -12.82 1.99
C LEU A 123 11.76 -12.07 3.28
N SER A 124 10.81 -11.36 3.88
CA SER A 124 11.06 -10.64 5.13
C SER A 124 11.48 -11.57 6.27
N ASN A 125 10.83 -12.72 6.42
CA ASN A 125 11.14 -13.66 7.50
C ASN A 125 12.57 -14.21 7.42
N TYR A 126 13.11 -14.36 6.20
CA TYR A 126 14.50 -14.78 6.00
C TYR A 126 15.50 -13.72 6.51
N PHE A 127 15.17 -12.43 6.39
CA PHE A 127 16.08 -11.33 6.76
C PHE A 127 15.87 -10.79 8.18
N TYR A 128 14.63 -10.75 8.68
CA TYR A 128 14.23 -10.00 9.87
C TYR A 128 13.59 -10.84 10.98
N GLY A 129 13.37 -12.15 10.76
CA GLY A 129 12.80 -13.06 11.76
C GLY A 129 11.26 -13.09 11.77
N GLN A 130 10.69 -13.84 12.73
CA GLN A 130 9.26 -14.18 12.78
C GLN A 130 8.53 -13.29 13.79
N ILE A 131 8.27 -12.03 13.43
CA ILE A 131 7.40 -11.15 14.22
C ILE A 131 6.09 -11.00 13.45
N PHE A 132 4.98 -11.40 14.07
CA PHE A 132 3.66 -11.35 13.47
C PHE A 132 2.87 -10.19 14.06
N ILE A 133 2.39 -9.32 13.19
CA ILE A 133 1.43 -8.27 13.54
C ILE A 133 0.04 -8.82 13.21
N THR A 134 -0.87 -8.75 14.16
CA THR A 134 -2.22 -9.33 14.10
C THR A 134 -3.31 -8.27 14.23
N LYS A 135 -2.97 -7.10 14.78
CA LYS A 135 -3.92 -6.00 15.03
C LYS A 135 -3.74 -4.81 14.08
N ASP A 136 -3.06 -4.97 12.94
CA ASP A 136 -2.93 -3.95 11.89
C ASP A 136 -4.21 -3.82 11.00
N LEU A 137 -5.35 -3.82 11.67
CA LEU A 137 -6.68 -3.96 11.10
C LEU A 137 -7.31 -2.59 10.80
N PHE A 138 -8.14 -2.58 9.77
CA PHE A 138 -8.86 -1.43 9.20
C PHE A 138 -8.01 -0.27 8.61
N TYR A 139 -7.96 -0.10 7.29
CA TYR A 139 -8.36 -1.01 6.20
C TYR A 139 -7.25 -2.06 5.91
N SER A 140 -7.31 -2.86 4.84
CA SER A 140 -6.24 -3.81 4.51
C SER A 140 -5.06 -3.12 3.81
N GLY A 141 -3.86 -3.20 4.40
CA GLY A 141 -2.65 -2.59 3.85
C GLY A 141 -2.22 -3.22 2.53
N HIS A 142 -2.13 -4.55 2.50
CA HIS A 142 -1.78 -5.34 1.32
C HIS A 142 -2.71 -5.05 0.12
N THR A 143 -4.02 -5.11 0.35
CA THR A 143 -5.03 -4.84 -0.69
C THR A 143 -4.94 -3.41 -1.19
N ALA A 144 -4.80 -2.44 -0.27
CA ALA A 144 -4.71 -1.04 -0.64
C ALA A 144 -3.42 -0.70 -1.40
N THR A 145 -2.28 -1.29 -1.03
CA THR A 145 -1.02 -1.10 -1.75
C THR A 145 -1.11 -1.63 -3.18
N LEU A 146 -1.67 -2.82 -3.40
CA LEU A 146 -1.87 -3.35 -4.75
C LEU A 146 -2.84 -2.49 -5.57
N PHE A 147 -3.95 -2.05 -4.97
CA PHE A 147 -4.88 -1.16 -5.64
C PHE A 147 -4.24 0.20 -5.97
N LEU A 148 -3.40 0.73 -5.08
CA LEU A 148 -2.63 1.95 -5.30
C LEU A 148 -1.65 1.78 -6.46
N ILE A 149 -0.93 0.65 -6.57
CA ILE A 149 -0.11 0.32 -7.74
C ILE A 149 -0.97 0.33 -9.01
N PHE A 150 -2.14 -0.32 -9.00
CA PHE A 150 -3.08 -0.31 -10.12
C PHE A 150 -3.47 1.11 -10.58
N LEU A 151 -3.74 2.01 -9.63
CA LEU A 151 -4.10 3.41 -9.91
C LEU A 151 -2.94 4.23 -10.46
N CYS A 152 -1.70 3.89 -10.09
CA CYS A 152 -0.50 4.56 -10.57
C CYS A 152 -0.10 4.10 -11.97
N LEU A 153 -0.24 2.81 -12.31
CA LEU A 153 0.21 2.27 -13.60
C LEU A 153 -0.54 2.90 -14.80
N GLU A 154 0.17 3.13 -15.90
CA GLU A 154 -0.39 3.73 -17.14
C GLU A 154 -0.84 2.67 -18.16
N LYS A 155 -0.05 1.60 -18.34
CA LYS A 155 -0.31 0.58 -19.37
C LYS A 155 -1.52 -0.28 -19.00
N LYS A 156 -2.53 -0.32 -19.87
CA LYS A 156 -3.81 -1.02 -19.65
C LYS A 156 -3.66 -2.48 -19.17
N ASN A 157 -2.76 -3.25 -19.80
CA ASN A 157 -2.56 -4.66 -19.45
C ASN A 157 -1.97 -4.81 -18.04
N ASP A 158 -0.99 -3.98 -17.68
CA ASP A 158 -0.36 -4.02 -16.36
C ASP A 158 -1.39 -3.63 -15.28
N ARG A 159 -2.21 -2.62 -15.56
CA ARG A 159 -3.31 -2.21 -14.68
C ARG A 159 -4.30 -3.35 -14.45
N LEU A 160 -4.75 -4.00 -15.52
CA LEU A 160 -5.72 -5.09 -15.42
C LEU A 160 -5.14 -6.28 -14.64
N MET A 161 -3.87 -6.61 -14.89
CA MET A 161 -3.17 -7.68 -14.18
C MET A 161 -3.07 -7.38 -12.67
N VAL A 162 -2.64 -6.17 -12.30
CA VAL A 162 -2.54 -5.77 -10.88
C VAL A 162 -3.92 -5.66 -10.23
N LEU A 163 -4.95 -5.20 -10.94
CA LEU A 163 -6.31 -5.15 -10.43
C LEU A 163 -6.85 -6.56 -10.14
N PHE A 164 -6.62 -7.51 -11.05
CA PHE A 164 -6.96 -8.91 -10.85
C PHE A 164 -6.22 -9.48 -9.64
N ALA A 165 -4.90 -9.26 -9.56
CA ALA A 165 -4.09 -9.69 -8.42
C ALA A 165 -4.56 -9.06 -7.10
N THR A 166 -5.02 -7.80 -7.11
CA THR A 166 -5.61 -7.13 -5.94
C THR A 166 -6.85 -7.88 -5.45
N GLY A 167 -7.75 -8.27 -6.35
CA GLY A 167 -8.94 -9.04 -6.01
C GLY A 167 -8.59 -10.42 -5.45
N VAL A 168 -7.66 -11.13 -6.09
CA VAL A 168 -7.20 -12.45 -5.62
C VAL A 168 -6.54 -12.36 -4.25
N VAL A 169 -5.62 -11.42 -4.04
CA VAL A 169 -4.96 -11.22 -2.74
C VAL A 169 -5.97 -10.83 -1.67
N GLY A 170 -6.92 -9.94 -1.97
CA GLY A 170 -8.00 -9.60 -1.05
C GLY A 170 -8.79 -10.83 -0.59
N LEU A 171 -9.18 -11.71 -1.53
CA LEU A 171 -9.86 -12.96 -1.22
C LEU A 171 -9.00 -13.91 -0.39
N LEU A 172 -7.72 -14.08 -0.74
CA LEU A 172 -6.80 -14.96 0.00
C LEU A 172 -6.56 -14.46 1.43
N LEU A 173 -6.52 -13.14 1.64
CA LEU A 173 -6.41 -12.56 2.99
C LEU A 173 -7.64 -12.86 3.86
N LEU A 174 -8.83 -12.93 3.25
CA LEU A 174 -10.07 -13.34 3.95
C LEU A 174 -10.06 -14.85 4.25
N VAL A 175 -9.64 -15.69 3.30
CA VAL A 175 -9.47 -17.14 3.50
C VAL A 175 -8.42 -17.45 4.57
N GLN A 176 -7.44 -16.59 4.76
CA GLN A 176 -6.45 -16.75 5.83
C GLN A 176 -6.86 -16.07 7.15
N HIS A 177 -8.04 -15.43 7.19
CA HIS A 177 -8.57 -14.70 8.34
C HIS A 177 -7.60 -13.62 8.87
N VAL A 178 -6.74 -13.07 7.99
CA VAL A 178 -5.77 -12.02 8.35
C VAL A 178 -6.46 -10.68 8.54
N HIS A 179 -7.53 -10.44 7.78
CA HIS A 179 -8.30 -9.20 7.79
C HIS A 179 -9.79 -9.48 7.83
N TYR A 180 -10.56 -8.55 8.37
CA TYR A 180 -12.00 -8.54 8.21
C TYR A 180 -12.39 -8.16 6.77
N SER A 181 -13.59 -8.55 6.36
CA SER A 181 -14.19 -8.21 5.08
C SER A 181 -14.26 -6.70 4.88
N MET A 182 -14.58 -5.95 5.94
CA MET A 182 -14.59 -4.49 5.89
C MET A 182 -13.22 -3.89 5.58
N ASP A 183 -12.13 -4.52 6.03
CA ASP A 183 -10.77 -4.05 5.77
C ASP A 183 -10.44 -4.15 4.28
N VAL A 184 -10.78 -5.29 3.68
CA VAL A 184 -10.53 -5.57 2.25
C VAL A 184 -11.42 -4.71 1.36
N LEU A 185 -12.70 -4.54 1.72
CA LEU A 185 -13.64 -3.72 0.94
C LEU A 185 -13.35 -2.21 1.04
N ALA A 186 -12.89 -1.73 2.19
CA ALA A 186 -12.53 -0.32 2.37
C ALA A 186 -11.21 0.05 1.65
N ALA A 187 -10.31 -0.91 1.45
CA ALA A 187 -8.98 -0.67 0.92
C ALA A 187 -8.96 0.06 -0.45
N PRO A 188 -9.75 -0.33 -1.48
CA PRO A 188 -9.80 0.41 -2.74
C PRO A 188 -10.25 1.87 -2.60
N PHE A 189 -11.21 2.14 -1.71
CA PHE A 189 -11.70 3.50 -1.46
C PHE A 189 -10.61 4.38 -0.86
N PHE A 190 -9.94 3.91 0.19
CA PHE A 190 -8.84 4.66 0.81
C PHE A 190 -7.64 4.78 -0.12
N ALA A 191 -7.29 3.74 -0.89
CA ALA A 191 -6.23 3.82 -1.88
C ALA A 191 -6.51 4.91 -2.94
N TYR A 192 -7.74 4.98 -3.45
CA TYR A 192 -8.15 6.06 -4.36
C TYR A 192 -8.05 7.44 -3.70
N PHE A 193 -8.57 7.58 -2.48
CA PHE A 193 -8.47 8.83 -1.71
C PHE A 193 -7.02 9.28 -1.53
N ASN A 194 -6.12 8.36 -1.18
CA ASN A 194 -4.70 8.65 -0.99
C ASN A 194 -4.00 9.10 -2.28
N VAL A 195 -4.30 8.45 -3.42
CA VAL A 195 -3.79 8.88 -4.73
C VAL A 195 -4.32 10.26 -5.11
N PHE A 196 -5.61 10.52 -4.85
CA PHE A 196 -6.20 11.84 -5.09
C PHE A 196 -5.51 12.94 -4.27
N CYS A 197 -5.36 12.73 -2.96
CA CYS A 197 -4.67 13.66 -2.07
C CYS A 197 -3.21 13.91 -2.51
N ALA A 198 -2.48 12.84 -2.85
CA ALA A 198 -1.11 12.94 -3.32
C ALA A 198 -1.01 13.75 -4.62
N ARG A 199 -1.86 13.48 -5.61
CA ARG A 199 -1.88 14.25 -6.86
C ARG A 199 -2.16 15.74 -6.63
N LYS A 200 -3.13 16.06 -5.75
CA LYS A 200 -3.44 17.45 -5.38
C LYS A 200 -2.26 18.15 -4.70
N PHE A 201 -1.55 17.45 -3.83
CA PHE A 201 -0.31 17.94 -3.21
C PHE A 201 0.82 18.16 -4.25
N LEU A 202 0.98 17.22 -5.19
CA LEU A 202 2.01 17.33 -6.21
C LEU A 202 1.72 18.47 -7.21
N GLN A 203 0.46 18.74 -7.53
CA GLN A 203 0.07 19.88 -8.35
C GLN A 203 0.42 21.22 -7.69
N SER A 204 0.22 21.36 -6.36
CA SER A 204 0.57 22.60 -5.64
C SER A 204 2.08 22.82 -5.52
N SER A 205 2.88 21.76 -5.54
CA SER A 205 4.36 21.82 -5.54
C SER A 205 5.01 22.26 -6.87
N ARG A 206 4.21 22.70 -7.86
CA ARG A 206 4.62 23.14 -9.21
C ARG A 206 5.31 22.08 -10.07
N LEU A 207 5.29 20.80 -9.67
CA LEU A 207 5.84 19.69 -10.47
C LEU A 207 5.12 19.47 -11.80
N TYR A 208 3.87 19.95 -11.90
CA TYR A 208 3.00 19.82 -13.07
C TYR A 208 2.72 21.16 -13.79
N GLN A 209 3.45 22.24 -13.50
CA GLN A 209 3.19 23.55 -14.14
C GLN A 209 3.62 23.66 -15.61
N THR A 210 4.05 22.57 -16.25
CA THR A 210 4.34 22.55 -17.70
C THR A 210 3.95 21.20 -18.30
N THR A 211 2.68 21.03 -18.65
CA THR A 211 2.20 20.31 -19.85
C THR A 211 0.67 20.39 -19.90
N ASP A 212 0.16 21.26 -20.77
CA ASP A 212 -1.09 21.12 -21.53
C ASP A 212 -2.26 20.38 -20.87
N GLU A 213 -3.00 21.07 -20.00
CA GLU A 213 -4.45 20.81 -19.87
C GLU A 213 -5.22 21.92 -20.59
N PRO A 214 -6.12 21.61 -21.53
CA PRO A 214 -7.11 22.58 -21.96
C PRO A 214 -8.03 22.88 -20.77
N LYS A 215 -8.19 24.17 -20.46
CA LYS A 215 -9.19 24.64 -19.50
C LYS A 215 -10.61 24.18 -19.94
N PRO A 216 -11.52 23.96 -18.97
CA PRO A 216 -12.90 23.57 -19.24
C PRO A 216 -13.62 24.55 -20.15
#